data_AF-A0A917JZ71-F1
#
_entry.id   AF-A0A917JZ71-F1
#
_cell.length_a   1.000
_cell.length_b   1.000
_cell.length_c   1.000
_cell.angle_alpha   90.00
_cell.angle_beta   90.00
_cell.angle_gamma   90.00
#
_symmetry.space_group_name_H-M   'P 1'
#
loop_
_entity.id
_entity.type
_entity.pdbx_description
1 polymer ?
#
loop_
_entity_poly.entity_id
_entity_poly.type
_entity_poly.pdbx_seq_one_letter_code
_entity_poly.pdbx_strand_id
1 'polypeptide(L)'
;MINYKCRQAIHTKIVLEYCEDIGFAVPEPFEHYKTLNDEDSIGFYTITNLLKFIESNSDNRHFFIDLIPYFERRLIQFIKEHVDLDQTPAQNLLNFVNYYNHVSDLNWGTQESEDNLCLDAQRNPRQYASQYDDLFLYFCATNLFRSSFGEKNNVNIKLPFERAFYGKNIDLFDSVEFDNQSMKVCVTKNEMDYDQLEPLNMQELKFSDRVRAAANNIPPQNLNLTSLSNTIGMTPRTLQRSLKQENTSPNKIINNIKVNLIKNSLQKHQGNIKRSAYECGFDNLSTFSRFFSKSTGMTPRQFTHRI
;
A
#
# COMPACT_ATOMS: atom_id res chain seq x y z
N MET A 1 -20.86 9.31 0.46
CA MET A 1 -19.48 9.21 -0.08
C MET A 1 -19.07 7.75 -0.02
N ILE A 2 -18.36 7.24 -1.03
CA ILE A 2 -18.03 5.81 -1.12
C ILE A 2 -16.86 5.54 -0.18
N ASN A 3 -17.00 4.57 0.71
CA ASN A 3 -16.10 4.37 1.85
C ASN A 3 -14.99 3.32 1.58
N TYR A 4 -14.77 2.95 0.32
CA TYR A 4 -13.72 1.98 0.00
C TYR A 4 -12.36 2.67 0.00
N LYS A 5 -11.62 2.48 1.09
CA LYS A 5 -10.28 3.02 1.27
C LYS A 5 -9.23 2.14 0.58
N CYS A 6 -8.23 2.76 -0.02
CA CYS A 6 -7.13 2.06 -0.67
C CYS A 6 -5.74 2.47 -0.15
N ARG A 7 -4.79 1.57 -0.39
CA ARG A 7 -3.34 1.73 -0.17
C ARG A 7 -2.60 0.90 -1.21
N GLN A 8 -1.35 1.22 -1.52
CA GLN A 8 -0.54 0.44 -2.47
C GLN A 8 -0.21 -0.97 -1.94
N ALA A 9 -0.09 -1.92 -2.87
CA ALA A 9 0.14 -3.34 -2.56
C ALA A 9 1.49 -3.60 -1.91
N ILE A 10 2.51 -2.79 -2.19
CA ILE A 10 3.87 -2.97 -1.66
C ILE A 10 3.89 -3.24 -0.15
N HIS A 11 3.11 -2.50 0.63
CA HIS A 11 3.10 -2.66 2.08
C HIS A 11 2.68 -4.07 2.49
N THR A 12 1.63 -4.61 1.85
CA THR A 12 1.17 -5.98 2.13
C THR A 12 2.17 -7.00 1.57
N LYS A 13 2.74 -6.75 0.38
CA LYS A 13 3.69 -7.66 -0.26
C LYS A 13 4.98 -7.84 0.56
N ILE A 14 5.51 -6.78 1.18
CA ILE A 14 6.67 -6.85 2.08
C ILE A 14 6.40 -7.83 3.24
N VAL A 15 5.20 -7.76 3.84
CA VAL A 15 4.80 -8.66 4.93
C VAL A 15 4.61 -10.10 4.43
N LEU A 16 4.08 -10.28 3.21
CA LEU A 16 3.94 -11.60 2.60
C LEU A 16 5.28 -12.26 2.30
N GLU A 17 6.27 -11.49 1.85
CA GLU A 17 7.63 -11.96 1.62
C GLU A 17 8.31 -12.41 2.92
N TYR A 18 8.16 -11.61 3.98
CA TYR A 18 8.62 -12.03 5.30
C TYR A 18 7.99 -13.35 5.73
N CYS A 19 6.66 -13.50 5.58
CA CYS A 19 5.98 -14.74 5.94
C CYS A 19 6.50 -15.94 5.14
N GLU A 20 6.75 -15.75 3.84
CA GLU A 20 7.27 -16.80 2.96
C GLU A 20 8.68 -17.23 3.39
N ASP A 21 9.56 -16.28 3.67
CA ASP A 21 10.95 -16.55 4.09
C ASP A 21 11.03 -17.29 5.43
N ILE A 22 10.13 -17.00 6.36
CA ILE A 22 10.09 -17.70 7.67
C ILE A 22 9.20 -18.95 7.67
N GLY A 23 8.59 -19.31 6.54
CA GLY A 23 7.68 -20.45 6.42
C GLY A 23 6.36 -20.29 7.20
N PHE A 24 5.93 -19.06 7.45
CA PHE A 24 4.67 -18.76 8.13
C PHE A 24 3.49 -18.89 7.15
N ALA A 25 2.54 -19.77 7.47
CA ALA A 25 1.38 -20.01 6.63
C ALA A 25 0.41 -18.82 6.66
N VAL A 26 0.24 -18.15 5.53
CA VAL A 26 -0.74 -17.07 5.36
C VAL A 26 -2.08 -17.63 4.86
N PRO A 27 -3.23 -17.04 5.25
CA PRO A 27 -4.53 -17.48 4.74
C PRO A 27 -4.62 -17.33 3.21
N GLU A 28 -5.29 -18.27 2.54
CA GLU A 28 -5.49 -18.28 1.08
C GLU A 28 -5.93 -16.92 0.51
N PRO A 29 -6.84 -16.14 1.15
CA PRO A 29 -7.23 -14.83 0.64
C PRO A 29 -6.07 -13.84 0.49
N PHE A 30 -4.92 -14.03 1.11
CA PHE A 30 -3.77 -13.13 0.96
C PHE A 30 -2.79 -13.53 -0.16
N GLU A 31 -2.83 -14.78 -0.63
CA GLU A 31 -1.84 -15.30 -1.58
C GLU A 31 -1.86 -14.54 -2.92
N HIS A 32 -3.04 -14.11 -3.37
CA HIS A 32 -3.18 -13.42 -4.66
C HIS A 32 -2.48 -12.06 -4.69
N TYR A 33 -2.28 -11.38 -3.55
CA TYR A 33 -1.57 -10.09 -3.52
C TYR A 33 -0.10 -10.21 -3.95
N LYS A 34 0.52 -11.40 -3.82
CA LYS A 34 1.88 -11.65 -4.32
C LYS A 34 2.00 -11.48 -5.84
N THR A 35 0.88 -11.61 -6.56
CA THR A 35 0.85 -11.51 -8.03
C THR A 35 0.63 -10.08 -8.54
N LEU A 36 0.34 -9.14 -7.64
CA LEU A 36 0.15 -7.72 -8.00
C LEU A 36 1.49 -7.01 -8.15
N ASN A 37 1.50 -5.93 -8.91
CA ASN A 37 2.61 -4.99 -8.92
C ASN A 37 2.63 -4.20 -7.60
N ASP A 38 3.77 -3.64 -7.24
CA ASP A 38 3.91 -2.90 -5.97
C ASP A 38 3.01 -1.66 -5.88
N GLU A 39 2.82 -0.98 -7.01
CA GLU A 39 2.00 0.22 -7.16
C GLU A 39 0.49 -0.06 -7.23
N ASP A 40 0.08 -1.33 -7.45
CA ASP A 40 -1.33 -1.66 -7.58
C ASP A 40 -2.07 -1.28 -6.29
N SER A 41 -3.14 -0.51 -6.42
CA SER A 41 -3.99 -0.17 -5.27
C SER A 41 -4.73 -1.41 -4.80
N ILE A 42 -4.79 -1.60 -3.48
CA ILE A 42 -5.55 -2.63 -2.77
C ILE A 42 -6.31 -1.99 -1.61
N GLY A 43 -7.15 -2.75 -0.93
CA GLY A 43 -7.93 -2.32 0.24
C GLY A 43 -7.01 -1.89 1.37
N PHE A 44 -7.30 -0.72 1.95
CA PHE A 44 -6.44 -0.07 2.93
C PHE A 44 -6.10 -0.95 4.14
N TYR A 45 -7.08 -1.70 4.64
CA TYR A 45 -6.92 -2.51 5.85
C TYR A 45 -6.25 -3.88 5.60
N THR A 46 -5.88 -4.20 4.35
CA THR A 46 -5.32 -5.52 4.00
C THR A 46 -4.05 -5.82 4.81
N ILE A 47 -3.09 -4.89 4.83
CA ILE A 47 -1.86 -5.04 5.62
C ILE A 47 -2.16 -5.17 7.13
N THR A 48 -3.01 -4.32 7.68
CA THR A 48 -3.33 -4.34 9.11
C THR A 48 -3.99 -5.66 9.51
N ASN A 49 -4.86 -6.20 8.66
CA ASN A 49 -5.48 -7.51 8.89
C ASN A 49 -4.44 -8.64 8.85
N LEU A 50 -3.48 -8.58 7.92
CA LEU A 50 -2.39 -9.56 7.85
C LEU A 50 -1.48 -9.48 9.08
N LEU A 51 -1.07 -8.28 9.50
CA LEU A 51 -0.23 -8.09 10.69
C LEU A 51 -0.93 -8.56 11.97
N LYS A 52 -2.22 -8.25 12.13
CA LYS A 52 -3.04 -8.77 13.25
C LYS A 52 -3.19 -10.28 13.21
N PHE A 53 -3.29 -10.87 12.01
CA PHE A 53 -3.32 -12.32 11.85
C PHE A 53 -1.99 -12.94 12.32
N ILE A 54 -0.85 -12.39 11.91
CA ILE A 54 0.47 -12.85 12.37
C ILE A 54 0.58 -12.72 13.89
N GLU A 55 0.23 -11.57 14.45
CA GLU A 55 0.25 -11.32 15.91
C GLU A 55 -0.60 -12.33 16.70
N SER A 56 -1.74 -12.75 16.14
CA SER A 56 -2.64 -13.70 16.81
C SER A 56 -2.25 -15.16 16.64
N ASN A 57 -1.38 -15.49 15.68
CA ASN A 57 -1.05 -16.86 15.29
C ASN A 57 0.46 -17.17 15.31
N SER A 58 1.28 -16.26 15.82
CA SER A 58 2.73 -16.42 15.94
C SER A 58 3.14 -16.35 17.42
N ASP A 59 4.05 -17.24 17.82
CA ASP A 59 4.68 -17.16 19.14
C ASP A 59 5.73 -16.04 19.22
N ASN A 60 6.11 -15.48 18.06
CA ASN A 60 7.08 -14.39 17.97
C ASN A 60 6.44 -13.04 18.28
N ARG A 61 6.59 -12.60 19.53
CA ARG A 61 6.12 -11.29 20.01
C ARG A 61 6.87 -10.09 19.43
N HIS A 62 7.94 -10.32 18.66
CA HIS A 62 8.81 -9.29 18.08
C HIS A 62 8.80 -9.32 16.56
N PHE A 63 7.85 -10.02 15.93
CA PHE A 63 7.83 -10.21 14.48
C PHE A 63 7.86 -8.88 13.69
N PHE A 64 7.33 -7.78 14.25
CA PHE A 64 7.41 -6.47 13.62
C PHE A 64 8.85 -5.94 13.51
N ILE A 65 9.72 -6.24 14.48
CA ILE A 65 11.14 -5.90 14.41
C ILE A 65 11.81 -6.71 13.30
N ASP A 66 11.47 -7.99 13.19
CA ASP A 66 12.01 -8.86 12.13
C ASP A 66 11.55 -8.43 10.72
N LEU A 67 10.45 -7.69 10.62
CA LEU A 67 9.97 -7.06 9.38
C LEU A 67 10.79 -5.83 8.97
N ILE A 68 11.49 -5.17 9.89
CA ILE A 68 12.21 -3.91 9.61
C ILE A 68 13.21 -4.07 8.45
N PRO A 69 14.08 -5.10 8.40
CA PRO A 69 15.01 -5.27 7.28
C PRO A 69 14.33 -5.45 5.92
N TYR A 70 13.12 -6.01 5.89
CA TYR A 70 12.31 -6.16 4.67
C TYR A 70 11.75 -4.82 4.21
N PHE A 71 11.25 -4.01 5.15
CA PHE A 71 10.84 -2.64 4.88
C PHE A 71 12.02 -1.79 4.39
N GLU A 72 13.19 -1.86 5.03
CA GLU A 72 14.39 -1.12 4.59
C GLU A 72 14.77 -1.46 3.15
N ARG A 73 14.87 -2.75 2.85
CA ARG A 73 15.28 -3.21 1.53
C ARG A 73 14.33 -2.78 0.41
N ARG A 74 13.02 -2.82 0.65
CA ARG A 74 12.02 -2.62 -0.42
C ARG A 74 11.34 -1.26 -0.41
N LEU A 75 10.91 -0.81 0.76
CA LEU A 75 10.12 0.42 0.86
C LEU A 75 10.97 1.65 0.58
N ILE A 76 12.24 1.67 1.01
CA ILE A 76 13.13 2.79 0.76
C ILE A 76 13.34 2.98 -0.74
N GLN A 77 13.65 1.91 -1.47
CA GLN A 77 13.82 1.98 -2.91
C GLN A 77 12.51 2.41 -3.59
N PHE A 78 11.39 1.80 -3.23
CA PHE A 78 10.10 2.13 -3.81
C PHE A 78 9.74 3.60 -3.64
N ILE A 79 9.95 4.18 -2.44
CA ILE A 79 9.66 5.60 -2.21
C ILE A 79 10.59 6.47 -3.04
N LYS A 80 11.90 6.16 -3.11
CA LYS A 80 12.86 6.93 -3.92
C LYS A 80 12.57 6.91 -5.42
N GLU A 81 11.91 5.86 -5.92
CA GLU A 81 11.47 5.79 -7.33
C GLU A 81 10.30 6.74 -7.63
N HIS A 82 9.57 7.20 -6.61
CA HIS A 82 8.35 8.00 -6.76
C HIS A 82 8.42 9.39 -6.13
N VAL A 83 9.35 9.59 -5.20
CA VAL A 83 9.46 10.78 -4.35
C VAL A 83 10.91 11.24 -4.41
N ASP A 84 11.13 12.47 -4.83
CA ASP A 84 12.43 13.11 -4.71
C ASP A 84 12.72 13.38 -3.23
N LEU A 85 13.73 12.67 -2.72
CA LEU A 85 14.21 12.74 -1.34
C LEU A 85 15.61 13.37 -1.23
N ASP A 86 16.10 13.98 -2.30
CA ASP A 86 17.39 14.68 -2.32
C ASP A 86 17.22 16.20 -2.10
N GLN A 87 16.10 16.59 -1.47
CA GLN A 87 15.80 17.97 -1.06
C GLN A 87 16.12 18.19 0.43
N THR A 88 15.65 19.31 0.97
CA THR A 88 15.74 19.62 2.40
C THR A 88 14.94 18.63 3.27
N PRO A 89 15.30 18.48 4.55
CA PRO A 89 14.50 17.81 5.58
C PRO A 89 12.98 18.05 5.51
N ALA A 90 12.57 19.32 5.47
CA ALA A 90 11.15 19.68 5.45
C ALA A 90 10.50 19.39 4.08
N GLN A 91 11.16 19.71 2.98
CA GLN A 91 10.61 19.41 1.65
C GLN A 91 10.49 17.90 1.42
N ASN A 92 11.43 17.09 1.89
CA ASN A 92 11.36 15.63 1.81
C ASN A 92 10.16 15.07 2.58
N LEU A 93 9.91 15.58 3.80
CA LEU A 93 8.73 15.20 4.58
C LEU A 93 7.45 15.57 3.84
N LEU A 94 7.42 16.76 3.23
CA LEU A 94 6.27 17.27 2.49
C LEU A 94 6.00 16.46 1.22
N ASN A 95 7.04 16.14 0.45
CA ASN A 95 6.98 15.28 -0.73
C ASN A 95 6.46 13.88 -0.37
N PHE A 96 6.93 13.32 0.74
CA PHE A 96 6.44 12.05 1.28
C PHE A 96 4.96 12.12 1.65
N VAL A 97 4.52 13.14 2.39
CA VAL A 97 3.11 13.33 2.75
C VAL A 97 2.24 13.45 1.50
N ASN A 98 2.68 14.30 0.56
CA ASN A 98 2.00 14.52 -0.72
C ASN A 98 1.83 13.20 -1.47
N TYR A 99 2.90 12.46 -1.71
CA TYR A 99 2.84 11.18 -2.41
C TYR A 99 1.84 10.22 -1.77
N TYR A 100 1.94 9.99 -0.46
CA TYR A 100 1.08 9.04 0.23
C TYR A 100 -0.40 9.43 0.25
N ASN A 101 -0.72 10.72 0.32
CA ASN A 101 -2.09 11.21 0.20
C ASN A 101 -2.66 11.05 -1.22
N HIS A 102 -1.82 11.02 -2.26
CA HIS A 102 -2.26 10.77 -3.63
C HIS A 102 -2.53 9.29 -3.93
N VAL A 103 -1.84 8.38 -3.25
CA VAL A 103 -1.90 6.94 -3.54
C VAL A 103 -2.62 6.12 -2.47
N SER A 104 -2.99 6.75 -1.34
CA SER A 104 -3.63 6.07 -0.20
C SER A 104 -4.59 6.97 0.59
N ASP A 105 -5.59 6.37 1.24
CA ASP A 105 -6.55 7.05 2.11
C ASP A 105 -6.02 7.28 3.55
N LEU A 106 -4.85 7.90 3.64
CA LEU A 106 -4.17 8.17 4.90
C LEU A 106 -4.61 9.49 5.55
N ASN A 107 -5.09 10.45 4.74
CA ASN A 107 -5.57 11.77 5.16
C ASN A 107 -4.59 12.48 6.13
N TRP A 108 -3.30 12.40 5.83
CA TRP A 108 -2.28 13.07 6.63
C TRP A 108 -2.30 14.57 6.35
N GLY A 109 -2.17 15.37 7.40
CA GLY A 109 -1.99 16.81 7.30
C GLY A 109 -0.53 17.20 7.54
N THR A 110 -0.23 18.48 7.35
CA THR A 110 1.00 19.10 7.85
C THR A 110 0.69 20.33 8.70
N GLN A 111 1.57 20.60 9.64
CA GLN A 111 1.57 21.80 10.49
C GLN A 111 2.95 22.44 10.36
N GLU A 112 2.95 23.70 9.95
CA GLU A 112 4.16 24.48 9.78
C GLU A 112 4.27 25.52 10.90
N SER A 113 5.45 25.61 11.50
CA SER A 113 5.85 26.64 12.46
C SER A 113 7.05 27.41 11.91
N GLU A 114 7.55 28.40 12.65
CA GLU A 114 8.75 29.16 12.24
C GLU A 114 9.94 28.24 11.98
N ASP A 115 10.25 27.33 12.92
CA ASP A 115 11.46 26.50 12.86
C ASP A 115 11.22 25.06 12.39
N ASN A 116 9.97 24.58 12.33
CA ASN A 116 9.68 23.17 12.08
C ASN A 116 8.53 22.97 11.10
N LEU A 117 8.61 21.88 10.33
CA LEU A 117 7.49 21.27 9.61
C LEU A 117 7.13 19.94 10.26
N CYS A 118 5.85 19.72 10.52
CA CYS A 118 5.36 18.48 11.10
C CYS A 118 4.33 17.81 10.20
N LEU A 119 4.50 16.52 9.93
CA LEU A 119 3.40 15.65 9.52
C LEU A 119 2.51 15.43 10.74
N ASP A 120 1.19 15.53 10.55
CA ASP A 120 0.17 15.25 11.55
C ASP A 120 -0.77 14.15 11.02
N ALA A 121 -0.66 12.97 11.60
CA ALA A 121 -1.43 11.80 11.22
C ALA A 121 -2.43 11.47 12.33
N GLN A 122 -3.67 11.95 12.15
CA GLN A 122 -4.77 11.72 13.08
C GLN A 122 -5.08 10.23 13.25
N ARG A 123 -5.48 9.84 14.45
CA ARG A 123 -5.81 8.44 14.77
C ARG A 123 -7.21 8.29 15.33
N ASN A 124 -7.80 7.14 15.03
CA ASN A 124 -9.01 6.71 15.71
C ASN A 124 -8.75 6.54 17.21
N PRO A 125 -9.79 6.56 18.07
CA PRO A 125 -9.65 6.20 19.47
C PRO A 125 -8.95 4.85 19.63
N ARG A 126 -8.16 4.71 20.70
CA ARG A 126 -7.28 3.55 20.99
C ARG A 126 -7.88 2.19 20.65
N GLN A 127 -9.14 1.96 20.97
CA GLN A 127 -9.84 0.69 20.73
C GLN A 127 -9.94 0.29 19.24
N TYR A 128 -9.81 1.24 18.32
CA TYR A 128 -9.89 1.04 16.88
C TYR A 128 -8.59 1.41 16.14
N ALA A 129 -7.61 1.95 16.86
CA ALA A 129 -6.33 2.34 16.27
C ALA A 129 -5.50 1.10 15.90
N SER A 130 -4.75 1.20 14.82
CA SER A 130 -3.76 0.21 14.42
C SER A 130 -2.39 0.69 14.88
N GLN A 131 -1.74 -0.04 15.78
CA GLN A 131 -0.34 0.22 16.15
C GLN A 131 0.57 0.22 14.91
N TYR A 132 0.29 -0.63 13.93
CA TYR A 132 1.12 -0.82 12.75
C TYR A 132 1.17 0.41 11.82
N ASP A 133 0.14 1.26 11.82
CA ASP A 133 0.19 2.50 11.04
C ASP A 133 1.17 3.52 11.67
N ASP A 134 1.28 3.54 13.00
CA ASP A 134 2.24 4.38 13.71
C ASP A 134 3.66 3.83 13.58
N LEU A 135 3.81 2.50 13.74
CA LEU A 135 5.10 1.83 13.59
C LEU A 135 5.65 1.98 12.16
N PHE A 136 4.77 1.98 11.16
CA PHE A 136 5.13 2.29 9.77
C PHE A 136 5.69 3.72 9.63
N LEU A 137 4.99 4.72 10.17
CA LEU A 137 5.47 6.11 10.12
C LEU A 137 6.76 6.30 10.90
N TYR A 138 6.88 5.67 12.06
CA TYR A 138 8.11 5.64 12.84
C TYR A 138 9.26 5.08 11.99
N PHE A 139 9.05 3.90 11.37
CA PHE A 139 10.06 3.27 10.52
C PHE A 139 10.51 4.19 9.37
N CYS A 140 9.55 4.80 8.67
CA CYS A 140 9.82 5.76 7.61
C CYS A 140 10.66 6.93 8.15
N ALA A 141 10.28 7.48 9.31
CA ALA A 141 10.96 8.60 9.94
C ALA A 141 12.41 8.29 10.36
N THR A 142 12.68 7.08 10.84
CA THR A 142 14.02 6.69 11.29
C THR A 142 14.94 6.20 10.17
N ASN A 143 14.41 5.84 9.00
CA ASN A 143 15.20 5.17 7.95
C ASN A 143 15.21 5.89 6.60
N LEU A 144 14.07 6.34 6.07
CA LEU A 144 14.06 7.12 4.81
C LEU A 144 14.79 8.44 4.97
N PHE A 145 14.64 8.95 6.17
CA PHE A 145 14.91 10.30 6.50
C PHE A 145 16.34 10.44 7.05
N ARG A 146 16.85 9.40 7.71
CA ARG A 146 18.15 9.36 8.41
C ARG A 146 19.33 10.06 7.71
N SER A 147 19.47 9.92 6.39
CA SER A 147 20.55 10.56 5.62
C SER A 147 20.36 12.07 5.43
N SER A 148 19.12 12.54 5.34
CA SER A 148 18.76 13.95 5.15
C SER A 148 18.78 14.75 6.45
N PHE A 149 18.58 14.11 7.61
CA PHE A 149 18.49 14.81 8.91
C PHE A 149 19.82 15.01 9.65
N GLY A 150 20.96 14.50 9.14
CA GLY A 150 22.25 14.69 9.82
C GLY A 150 22.29 14.04 11.21
N GLU A 151 22.56 14.83 12.26
CA GLU A 151 22.56 14.34 13.65
C GLU A 151 21.17 13.83 14.07
N LYS A 152 21.14 12.82 14.96
CA LYS A 152 19.91 12.18 15.49
C LYS A 152 18.87 13.16 16.09
N ASN A 153 19.23 14.42 16.33
CA ASN A 153 18.41 15.40 17.05
C ASN A 153 17.45 16.22 16.16
N ASN A 154 17.50 16.08 14.83
CA ASN A 154 16.72 16.94 13.92
C ASN A 154 15.33 16.38 13.54
N VAL A 155 14.93 15.26 14.14
CA VAL A 155 13.59 14.67 13.99
C VAL A 155 12.99 14.43 15.36
N ASN A 156 11.84 15.04 15.62
CA ASN A 156 11.03 14.75 16.81
C ASN A 156 9.81 13.92 16.38
N ILE A 157 9.64 12.76 17.02
CA ILE A 157 8.50 11.89 16.81
C ILE A 157 7.63 11.90 18.06
N LYS A 158 6.33 12.11 17.88
CA LYS A 158 5.33 12.01 18.95
C LYS A 158 4.32 10.93 18.62
N LEU A 159 4.15 9.98 19.53
CA LEU A 159 3.19 8.90 19.38
C LEU A 159 1.87 9.21 20.11
N PRO A 160 0.73 8.77 19.52
CA PRO A 160 -0.59 9.01 20.08
C PRO A 160 -0.93 8.11 21.27
N PHE A 161 -0.21 7.02 21.53
CA PHE A 161 -0.53 6.11 22.64
C PHE A 161 0.73 5.74 23.41
N GLU A 162 0.63 5.35 24.67
CA GLU A 162 1.81 5.02 25.47
C GLU A 162 2.53 3.75 24.97
N ARG A 163 3.80 3.57 25.35
CA ARG A 163 4.66 2.44 24.91
C ARG A 163 3.98 1.06 25.00
N ALA A 164 3.16 0.81 26.02
CA ALA A 164 2.46 -0.45 26.20
C ALA A 164 1.51 -0.80 25.04
N PHE A 165 0.97 0.20 24.34
CA PHE A 165 0.13 0.02 23.15
C PHE A 165 0.89 -0.59 21.98
N TYR A 166 2.17 -0.24 21.82
CA TYR A 166 3.05 -0.76 20.77
C TYR A 166 3.76 -2.06 21.17
N GLY A 167 3.60 -2.51 22.42
CA GLY A 167 4.28 -3.68 22.95
C GLY A 167 5.53 -3.32 23.77
N LYS A 168 5.75 -4.10 24.84
CA LYS A 168 6.81 -3.85 25.83
C LYS A 168 8.22 -4.05 25.31
N ASN A 169 8.37 -4.77 24.21
CA ASN A 169 9.67 -5.19 23.69
C ASN A 169 10.06 -4.52 22.37
N ILE A 170 9.34 -3.46 22.03
CA ILE A 170 9.61 -2.62 20.89
C ILE A 170 10.64 -1.58 21.36
N ASP A 171 11.91 -1.86 21.09
CA ASP A 171 13.05 -0.98 21.41
C ASP A 171 13.18 0.17 20.39
N LEU A 172 12.05 0.84 20.10
CA LEU A 172 12.02 1.90 19.10
C LEU A 172 12.34 3.28 19.69
N PHE A 173 12.44 3.44 21.00
CA PHE A 173 12.19 4.78 21.58
C PHE A 173 13.20 5.16 22.65
N ASP A 174 14.40 5.55 22.21
CA ASP A 174 15.30 6.35 23.06
C ASP A 174 14.83 7.83 23.14
N SER A 175 14.10 8.31 22.11
CA SER A 175 13.73 9.74 21.95
C SER A 175 12.31 9.96 21.39
N VAL A 176 11.28 9.33 21.96
CA VAL A 176 9.88 9.56 21.53
C VAL A 176 9.00 10.09 22.65
N GLU A 177 8.24 11.14 22.33
CA GLU A 177 7.25 11.74 23.21
C GLU A 177 5.87 11.11 23.00
N PHE A 178 5.00 11.21 23.99
CA PHE A 178 3.61 10.76 23.91
C PHE A 178 2.68 11.93 24.25
N ASP A 179 1.78 12.30 23.34
CA ASP A 179 0.90 13.47 23.50
C ASP A 179 -0.61 13.15 23.50
N ASN A 180 -0.96 11.88 23.24
CA ASN A 180 -2.34 11.37 23.24
C ASN A 180 -3.31 12.06 22.25
N GLN A 181 -2.79 12.59 21.14
CA GLN A 181 -3.62 13.26 20.12
C GLN A 181 -3.44 12.64 18.73
N SER A 182 -2.22 12.64 18.20
CA SER A 182 -1.94 12.14 16.86
C SER A 182 -0.51 11.62 16.74
N MET A 183 -0.23 10.88 15.66
CA MET A 183 1.14 10.53 15.31
C MET A 183 1.77 11.72 14.58
N LYS A 184 2.84 12.28 15.15
CA LYS A 184 3.56 13.40 14.56
C LYS A 184 5.00 13.03 14.24
N VAL A 185 5.45 13.49 13.07
CA VAL A 185 6.86 13.46 12.68
C VAL A 185 7.21 14.90 12.33
N CYS A 186 8.02 15.52 13.17
CA CYS A 186 8.46 16.91 13.04
C CYS A 186 9.92 16.97 12.66
N VAL A 187 10.24 17.88 11.75
CA VAL A 187 11.59 18.09 11.25
C VAL A 187 11.93 19.56 11.31
N THR A 188 13.17 19.85 11.70
CA THR A 188 13.68 21.23 11.76
C THR A 188 13.96 21.74 10.34
N LYS A 189 13.46 22.94 10.05
CA LYS A 189 13.71 23.64 8.79
C LYS A 189 15.15 24.11 8.72
N ASN A 190 15.69 24.17 7.51
CA ASN A 190 16.98 24.80 7.24
C ASN A 190 16.80 26.09 6.42
N GLU A 191 17.90 26.81 6.17
CA GLU A 191 17.88 28.09 5.45
C GLU A 191 17.19 28.02 4.07
N MET A 192 17.28 26.89 3.36
CA MET A 192 16.65 26.72 2.04
C MET A 192 15.13 26.54 2.12
N ASP A 193 14.60 26.10 3.27
CA ASP A 193 13.15 25.88 3.46
C ASP A 193 12.36 27.20 3.53
N TYR A 194 12.97 28.28 4.02
CA TYR A 194 12.26 29.55 4.24
C TYR A 194 11.82 30.23 2.93
N ASP A 195 12.47 29.92 1.81
CA ASP A 195 12.18 30.52 0.51
C ASP A 195 11.43 29.58 -0.46
N GLN A 196 11.37 28.26 -0.20
CA GLN A 196 11.06 27.25 -1.24
C GLN A 196 10.09 26.12 -0.87
N LEU A 197 9.41 26.14 0.29
CA LEU A 197 8.46 25.06 0.62
C LEU A 197 7.26 25.03 -0.35
N GLU A 198 7.13 23.95 -1.11
CA GLU A 198 5.98 23.73 -1.99
C GLU A 198 4.76 23.27 -1.19
N PRO A 199 3.59 23.94 -1.27
CA PRO A 199 2.45 23.59 -0.44
C PRO A 199 1.92 22.18 -0.72
N LEU A 200 1.23 21.59 0.27
CA LEU A 200 0.51 20.33 0.08
C LEU A 200 -0.46 20.44 -1.11
N ASN A 201 -0.30 19.55 -2.08
CA ASN A 201 -1.25 19.41 -3.17
C ASN A 201 -2.21 18.27 -2.84
N MET A 202 -3.43 18.61 -2.42
CA MET A 202 -4.44 17.59 -2.14
C MET A 202 -5.22 17.26 -3.41
N GLN A 203 -4.80 16.23 -4.14
CA GLN A 203 -5.68 15.58 -5.13
C GLN A 203 -6.35 14.36 -4.51
N GLU A 204 -7.68 14.31 -4.63
CA GLU A 204 -8.43 13.14 -4.19
C GLU A 204 -8.27 11.99 -5.19
N LEU A 205 -8.08 10.78 -4.66
CA LEU A 205 -8.17 9.52 -5.39
C LEU A 205 -9.50 9.43 -6.14
N LYS A 206 -9.44 9.06 -7.43
CA LYS A 206 -10.64 8.95 -8.26
C LYS A 206 -11.47 7.75 -7.82
N PHE A 207 -12.75 7.77 -8.16
CA PHE A 207 -13.61 6.63 -7.86
C PHE A 207 -13.14 5.36 -8.59
N SER A 208 -12.64 5.47 -9.82
CA SER A 208 -12.08 4.31 -10.53
C SER A 208 -10.85 3.70 -9.86
N ASP A 209 -10.04 4.48 -9.13
CA ASP A 209 -8.89 3.96 -8.39
C ASP A 209 -9.37 3.11 -7.20
N ARG A 210 -10.39 3.59 -6.48
CA ARG A 210 -11.05 2.82 -5.41
C ARG A 210 -11.68 1.53 -5.93
N VAL A 211 -12.29 1.56 -7.12
CA VAL A 211 -12.85 0.36 -7.75
C VAL A 211 -11.76 -0.61 -8.20
N ARG A 212 -10.60 -0.14 -8.69
CA ARG A 212 -9.45 -1.01 -8.96
C ARG A 212 -8.95 -1.67 -7.68
N ALA A 213 -8.83 -0.90 -6.60
CA ALA A 213 -8.47 -1.43 -5.29
C ALA A 213 -9.45 -2.48 -4.76
N ALA A 214 -10.76 -2.26 -4.95
CA ALA A 214 -11.78 -3.25 -4.62
C ALA A 214 -11.65 -4.51 -5.48
N ALA A 215 -11.39 -4.36 -6.77
CA ALA A 215 -11.20 -5.50 -7.67
C ALA A 215 -9.93 -6.30 -7.35
N ASN A 216 -8.82 -5.63 -6.99
CA ASN A 216 -7.57 -6.27 -6.59
C ASN A 216 -7.66 -6.98 -5.23
N ASN A 217 -8.69 -6.71 -4.42
CA ASN A 217 -8.96 -7.44 -3.18
C ASN A 217 -9.79 -8.72 -3.39
N ILE A 218 -10.23 -8.97 -4.62
CA ILE A 218 -11.00 -10.16 -4.94
C ILE A 218 -10.06 -11.16 -5.61
N PRO A 219 -9.97 -12.39 -5.10
CA PRO A 219 -9.18 -13.44 -5.74
C PRO A 219 -9.54 -13.57 -7.24
N PRO A 220 -8.56 -13.79 -8.14
CA PRO A 220 -8.77 -13.76 -9.59
C PRO A 220 -9.92 -14.64 -10.08
N GLN A 221 -10.05 -15.83 -9.48
CA GLN A 221 -11.11 -16.81 -9.75
C GLN A 221 -12.53 -16.30 -9.42
N ASN A 222 -12.63 -15.40 -8.44
CA ASN A 222 -13.90 -14.83 -8.00
C ASN A 222 -14.19 -13.47 -8.64
N LEU A 223 -13.23 -12.85 -9.33
CA LEU A 223 -13.36 -11.51 -9.88
C LEU A 223 -14.37 -11.45 -11.03
N ASN A 224 -15.54 -10.92 -10.72
CA ASN A 224 -16.64 -10.64 -11.65
C ASN A 224 -17.46 -9.42 -11.21
N LEU A 225 -18.39 -8.95 -12.06
CA LEU A 225 -19.19 -7.75 -11.78
C LEU A 225 -19.95 -7.83 -10.45
N THR A 226 -20.55 -8.99 -10.13
CA THR A 226 -21.32 -9.18 -8.89
C THR A 226 -20.42 -9.07 -7.66
N SER A 227 -19.30 -9.79 -7.65
CA SER A 227 -18.32 -9.73 -6.54
C SER A 227 -17.75 -8.33 -6.34
N LEU A 228 -17.46 -7.61 -7.43
CA LEU A 228 -16.94 -6.23 -7.39
C LEU A 228 -17.99 -5.26 -6.85
N SER A 229 -19.23 -5.38 -7.33
CA SER A 229 -20.39 -4.63 -6.83
C SER A 229 -20.62 -4.84 -5.33
N ASN A 230 -20.53 -6.08 -4.86
CA ASN A 230 -20.66 -6.38 -3.44
C ASN A 230 -19.51 -5.77 -2.63
N THR A 231 -18.27 -5.90 -3.11
CA THR A 231 -17.07 -5.40 -2.43
C THR A 231 -17.06 -3.87 -2.30
N ILE A 232 -17.51 -3.16 -3.34
CA ILE A 232 -17.62 -1.68 -3.32
C ILE A 232 -18.90 -1.18 -2.61
N GLY A 233 -19.84 -2.08 -2.27
CA GLY A 233 -21.11 -1.75 -1.63
C GLY A 233 -22.12 -1.06 -2.57
N MET A 234 -22.14 -1.42 -3.85
CA MET A 234 -23.04 -0.84 -4.86
C MET A 234 -23.73 -1.88 -5.72
N THR A 235 -24.94 -1.58 -6.18
CA THR A 235 -25.56 -2.39 -7.24
C THR A 235 -24.76 -2.27 -8.55
N PRO A 236 -24.78 -3.29 -9.43
CA PRO A 236 -24.10 -3.24 -10.73
C PRO A 236 -24.47 -2.01 -11.58
N ARG A 237 -25.75 -1.64 -11.58
CA ARG A 237 -26.27 -0.47 -12.32
C ARG A 237 -25.65 0.84 -11.80
N THR A 238 -25.58 1.01 -10.47
CA THR A 238 -24.98 2.20 -9.86
C THR A 238 -23.49 2.28 -10.16
N LEU A 239 -22.77 1.16 -10.00
CA LEU A 239 -21.33 1.09 -10.28
C LEU A 239 -21.01 1.44 -11.75
N GLN A 240 -21.78 0.91 -12.70
CA GLN A 240 -21.65 1.26 -14.12
C GLN A 240 -21.89 2.74 -14.39
N ARG A 241 -22.95 3.32 -13.80
CA ARG A 241 -23.28 4.74 -13.98
C ARG A 241 -22.19 5.65 -13.42
N SER A 242 -21.66 5.35 -12.23
CA SER A 242 -20.60 6.14 -11.60
C SER A 242 -19.29 6.06 -12.39
N LEU A 243 -18.87 4.89 -12.84
CA LEU A 243 -17.65 4.75 -13.65
C LEU A 243 -17.76 5.38 -15.03
N LYS A 244 -18.98 5.49 -15.59
CA LYS A 244 -19.19 6.18 -16.86
C LYS A 244 -18.82 7.66 -16.78
N GLN A 245 -18.97 8.29 -15.61
CA GLN A 245 -18.57 9.69 -15.38
C GLN A 245 -17.04 9.87 -15.49
N GLU A 246 -16.28 8.80 -15.24
CA GLU A 246 -14.82 8.76 -15.41
C GLU A 246 -14.39 8.06 -16.72
N ASN A 247 -15.28 7.98 -17.71
CA ASN A 247 -15.01 7.38 -19.02
C ASN A 247 -14.48 5.92 -18.95
N THR A 248 -14.93 5.15 -17.96
CA THR A 248 -14.57 3.74 -17.81
C THR A 248 -15.80 2.87 -17.48
N SER A 249 -15.58 1.57 -17.31
CA SER A 249 -16.63 0.62 -16.93
C SER A 249 -16.10 -0.47 -16.02
N PRO A 250 -16.95 -1.16 -15.24
CA PRO A 250 -16.50 -2.22 -14.36
C PRO A 250 -15.84 -3.36 -15.14
N ASN A 251 -16.41 -3.73 -16.29
CA ASN A 251 -15.86 -4.77 -17.15
C ASN A 251 -14.50 -4.39 -17.72
N LYS A 252 -14.27 -3.11 -18.05
CA LYS A 252 -12.95 -2.64 -18.49
C LYS A 252 -11.92 -2.80 -17.37
N ILE A 253 -12.27 -2.41 -16.14
CA ILE A 253 -11.40 -2.57 -14.96
C ILE A 253 -11.11 -4.06 -14.70
N ILE A 254 -12.14 -4.90 -14.63
CA ILE A 254 -12.01 -6.35 -14.41
C ILE A 254 -11.10 -6.99 -15.48
N ASN A 255 -11.34 -6.66 -16.76
CA ASN A 255 -10.56 -7.25 -17.84
C ASN A 255 -9.08 -6.83 -17.78
N ASN A 256 -8.80 -5.55 -17.48
CA ASN A 256 -7.44 -5.06 -17.35
C ASN A 256 -6.68 -5.77 -16.21
N ILE A 257 -7.32 -5.93 -15.05
CA ILE A 257 -6.75 -6.64 -13.90
C ILE A 257 -6.49 -8.10 -14.27
N LYS A 258 -7.47 -8.81 -14.85
CA LYS A 258 -7.29 -10.21 -15.28
C LYS A 258 -6.14 -10.35 -16.28
N VAL A 259 -5.99 -9.43 -17.23
CA VAL A 259 -4.88 -9.46 -18.18
C VAL A 259 -3.53 -9.32 -17.48
N ASN A 260 -3.40 -8.39 -16.53
CA ASN A 260 -2.16 -8.21 -15.77
C ASN A 260 -1.82 -9.45 -14.95
N LEU A 261 -2.79 -10.03 -14.26
CA LEU A 261 -2.64 -11.28 -13.51
C LEU A 261 -2.20 -12.44 -14.40
N ILE A 262 -2.78 -12.55 -15.61
CA ILE A 262 -2.37 -13.57 -16.59
C ILE A 262 -0.91 -13.36 -17.01
N LYS A 263 -0.50 -12.13 -17.33
CA LYS A 263 0.89 -11.82 -17.72
C LYS A 263 1.87 -12.20 -16.61
N ASN A 264 1.56 -11.82 -15.38
CA ASN A 264 2.39 -12.12 -14.21
C ASN A 264 2.45 -13.63 -13.93
N SER A 265 1.32 -14.34 -14.05
CA SER A 265 1.27 -15.80 -13.90
C SER A 265 2.05 -16.51 -15.02
N LEU A 266 1.99 -16.03 -16.27
CA LEU A 266 2.78 -16.59 -17.37
C LEU A 266 4.28 -16.44 -17.12
N GLN A 267 4.73 -15.29 -16.60
CA GLN A 267 6.13 -15.08 -16.22
C GLN A 267 6.53 -16.00 -15.06
N LYS A 268 5.71 -16.06 -14.00
CA LYS A 268 5.94 -16.92 -12.83
C LYS A 268 6.11 -18.40 -13.21
N HIS A 269 5.32 -18.89 -14.15
CA HIS A 269 5.33 -20.31 -14.56
C HIS A 269 6.11 -20.57 -15.85
N GLN A 270 7.07 -19.72 -16.18
CA GLN A 270 7.97 -19.91 -17.34
C GLN A 270 7.20 -20.21 -18.63
N GLY A 271 6.10 -19.48 -18.86
CA GLY A 271 5.25 -19.61 -20.03
C GLY A 271 4.27 -20.79 -20.02
N ASN A 272 4.02 -21.46 -18.89
CA ASN A 272 3.04 -22.54 -18.81
C ASN A 272 1.59 -22.01 -18.92
N ILE A 273 1.10 -21.93 -20.15
CA ILE A 273 -0.24 -21.42 -20.50
C ILE A 273 -1.36 -22.15 -19.76
N LYS A 274 -1.29 -23.48 -19.62
CA LYS A 274 -2.34 -24.27 -18.98
C LYS A 274 -2.45 -23.91 -17.50
N ARG A 275 -1.33 -23.88 -16.80
CA ARG A 275 -1.30 -23.51 -15.38
C ARG A 275 -1.79 -22.07 -15.17
N SER A 276 -1.30 -21.12 -15.96
CA SER A 276 -1.69 -19.71 -15.82
C SER A 276 -3.17 -19.48 -16.10
N ALA A 277 -3.76 -20.21 -17.04
CA ALA A 277 -5.20 -20.12 -17.30
C ALA A 277 -6.03 -20.55 -16.08
N TYR A 278 -5.71 -21.69 -15.47
CA TYR A 278 -6.43 -22.18 -14.30
C TYR A 278 -6.27 -21.25 -13.08
N GLU A 279 -5.06 -20.78 -12.78
CA GLU A 279 -4.81 -19.86 -11.67
C GLU A 279 -5.55 -18.51 -11.84
N CYS A 280 -5.79 -18.09 -13.08
CA CYS A 280 -6.55 -16.87 -13.38
C CYS A 280 -8.07 -17.11 -13.47
N GLY A 281 -8.55 -18.31 -13.10
CA GLY A 281 -9.98 -18.64 -13.03
C GLY A 281 -10.64 -18.98 -14.37
N PHE A 282 -9.89 -19.50 -15.34
CA PHE A 282 -10.46 -19.99 -16.60
C PHE A 282 -10.64 -21.51 -16.57
N ASP A 283 -11.87 -21.98 -16.77
CA ASP A 283 -12.19 -23.42 -16.80
C ASP A 283 -11.66 -24.13 -18.06
N ASN A 284 -11.43 -23.39 -19.14
CA ASN A 284 -10.90 -23.95 -20.38
C ASN A 284 -9.96 -23.00 -21.13
N LEU A 285 -8.99 -23.61 -21.82
CA LEU A 285 -7.92 -22.93 -22.57
C LEU A 285 -8.44 -22.13 -23.77
N SER A 286 -9.56 -22.51 -24.36
CA SER A 286 -10.14 -21.82 -25.52
C SER A 286 -10.70 -20.45 -25.13
N THR A 287 -11.46 -20.39 -24.03
CA THR A 287 -11.97 -19.13 -23.47
C THR A 287 -10.81 -18.23 -23.03
N PHE A 288 -9.82 -18.80 -22.34
CA PHE A 288 -8.61 -18.09 -21.96
C PHE A 288 -7.89 -17.47 -23.17
N SER A 289 -7.61 -18.28 -24.20
CA SER A 289 -6.87 -17.82 -25.37
C SER A 289 -7.61 -16.73 -26.13
N ARG A 290 -8.93 -16.86 -26.28
CA ARG A 290 -9.77 -15.84 -26.91
C ARG A 290 -9.80 -14.55 -26.09
N PHE A 291 -9.96 -14.64 -24.78
CA PHE A 291 -9.95 -13.50 -23.87
C PHE A 291 -8.62 -12.75 -23.91
N PHE A 292 -7.51 -13.48 -23.78
CA PHE A 292 -6.16 -12.92 -23.78
C PHE A 292 -5.86 -12.26 -25.11
N SER A 293 -6.08 -12.95 -26.24
CA SER A 293 -5.82 -12.41 -27.58
C SER A 293 -6.66 -11.17 -27.87
N LYS A 294 -7.93 -11.16 -27.46
CA LYS A 294 -8.79 -9.98 -27.61
C LYS A 294 -8.29 -8.79 -26.80
N SER A 295 -7.73 -9.03 -25.62
CA SER A 295 -7.34 -7.96 -24.70
C SER A 295 -5.92 -7.45 -24.94
N THR A 296 -5.01 -8.30 -25.43
CA THR A 296 -3.59 -7.94 -25.62
C THR A 296 -3.18 -7.78 -27.09
N GLY A 297 -4.02 -8.23 -28.03
CA GLY A 297 -3.67 -8.30 -29.45
C GLY A 297 -2.70 -9.44 -29.82
N MET A 298 -2.33 -10.29 -28.86
CA MET A 298 -1.39 -11.41 -29.08
C MET A 298 -1.96 -12.70 -28.52
N THR A 299 -1.72 -13.82 -29.20
CA THR A 299 -2.02 -15.14 -28.63
C THR A 299 -1.16 -15.39 -27.39
N PRO A 300 -1.62 -16.21 -26.43
CA PRO A 300 -0.81 -16.57 -25.27
C PRO A 300 0.57 -17.12 -25.69
N ARG A 301 0.61 -17.98 -26.72
CA ARG A 301 1.85 -18.55 -27.25
C ARG A 301 2.79 -17.47 -27.80
N GLN A 302 2.27 -16.46 -28.50
CA GLN A 302 3.11 -15.36 -28.99
C GLN A 302 3.68 -14.54 -27.83
N PHE A 303 2.90 -14.32 -26.78
CA PHE A 303 3.37 -13.61 -25.58
C PHE A 303 4.46 -14.39 -24.85
N THR A 304 4.29 -15.71 -24.67
CA THR A 304 5.29 -16.55 -23.98
C THR A 304 6.61 -16.66 -24.74
N HIS A 305 6.67 -16.38 -26.05
CA HIS A 305 7.94 -16.32 -26.78
C HIS A 305 8.71 -15.01 -26.56
N ARG A 306 8.10 -14.01 -25.89
CA ARG A 306 8.69 -12.69 -25.65
C ARG A 306 9.16 -12.48 -24.21
N ILE A 307 8.84 -13.39 -23.31
CA ILE A 307 9.22 -13.39 -21.89
C ILE A 307 10.20 -14.53 -21.65
#